data_AF-A0A4D7DTP4-F1
#
_entry.id   AF-A0A4D7DTP4-F1
#
_cell.length_a   1.000
_cell.length_b   1.000
_cell.length_c   1.000
_cell.angle_alpha   90.00
_cell.angle_beta   90.00
_cell.angle_gamma   90.00
#
_symmetry.space_group_name_H-M   'P 1'
#
loop_
_entity.id
_entity.type
_entity.pdbx_description
1 polymer ?
#
loop_
_entity_poly.entity_id
_entity_poly.type
_entity_poly.pdbx_seq_one_letter_code
_entity_poly.pdbx_strand_id
1 'polypeptide(L)'
;MKEIELAGWVLLPIGKTTMSIDYVNWQNRSWLVPAWVDVADKGIRLPTRLIAPRFVSGHTPPPGPETLEIFKRLRLPEIVFDANHSLDQLVPLIEIVERPALFMRSIHALVA
;
A
#
# COMPACT_ATOMS: atom_id res chain seq x y z
N MET A 1 -5.25 4.62 -16.43
CA MET A 1 -5.54 4.63 -14.98
C MET A 1 -6.61 3.58 -14.72
N LYS A 2 -6.50 2.76 -13.67
CA LYS A 2 -7.43 1.65 -13.37
C LYS A 2 -8.10 1.85 -12.01
N GLU A 3 -9.40 1.58 -11.93
CA GLU A 3 -10.15 1.61 -10.68
C GLU A 3 -9.77 0.40 -9.81
N ILE A 4 -9.60 0.64 -8.51
CA ILE A 4 -9.34 -0.37 -7.49
C ILE A 4 -10.27 -0.14 -6.29
N GLU A 5 -10.52 -1.21 -5.55
CA GLU A 5 -11.24 -1.18 -4.30
C GLU A 5 -10.28 -1.39 -3.12
N LEU A 6 -10.63 -0.81 -1.98
CA LEU A 6 -9.97 -1.13 -0.71
C LEU A 6 -10.28 -2.58 -0.35
N ALA A 7 -9.25 -3.41 -0.23
CA ALA A 7 -9.41 -4.80 0.15
C ALA A 7 -9.50 -4.98 1.68
N GLY A 8 -8.93 -4.04 2.43
CA GLY A 8 -9.04 -3.98 3.88
C GLY A 8 -7.89 -3.18 4.49
N TRP A 9 -7.58 -3.46 5.75
CA TRP A 9 -6.46 -2.87 6.47
C TRP A 9 -5.71 -3.93 7.27
N VAL A 10 -4.45 -3.64 7.61
CA VAL A 10 -3.59 -4.47 8.45
C VAL A 10 -2.92 -3.63 9.53
N LEU A 11 -2.78 -4.17 10.73
CA LEU A 11 -2.03 -3.54 11.82
C LEU A 11 -0.55 -3.89 11.72
N LEU A 12 0.29 -2.89 11.48
CA LEU A 12 1.73 -3.07 11.31
C LEU A 12 2.52 -2.22 12.29
N PRO A 13 3.61 -2.75 12.86
CA PRO A 13 4.57 -1.95 13.60
C PRO A 13 5.37 -1.08 12.62
N ILE A 14 5.23 0.23 12.72
CA ILE A 14 5.97 1.22 11.93
C ILE A 14 6.77 2.10 12.89
N GLY A 15 8.10 2.09 12.74
CA GLY A 15 8.98 2.77 13.69
C GLY A 15 8.75 2.28 15.13
N LYS A 16 8.23 3.17 15.99
CA LYS A 16 7.91 2.87 17.41
C LYS A 16 6.41 2.66 17.68
N THR A 17 5.55 2.78 16.67
CA THR A 17 4.08 2.72 16.83
C THR A 17 3.49 1.57 16.05
N THR A 18 2.26 1.17 16.40
CA THR A 18 1.45 0.25 15.58
C THR A 18 0.41 1.09 14.84
N MET A 19 0.35 0.94 13.52
CA MET A 19 -0.55 1.71 12.66
C MET A 19 -1.43 0.77 11.84
N SER A 20 -2.67 1.18 11.59
CA SER A 20 -3.53 0.55 10.61
C SER A 20 -3.15 1.07 9.22
N ILE A 21 -2.77 0.17 8.32
CA ILE A 21 -2.40 0.50 6.95
C ILE A 21 -3.37 -0.19 6.00
N ASP A 22 -3.96 0.60 5.12
CA ASP A 22 -4.83 0.13 4.05
C ASP A 22 -4.06 -0.81 3.10
N TYR A 23 -4.76 -1.77 2.52
CA TYR A 23 -4.22 -2.57 1.45
C TYR A 23 -5.24 -2.80 0.33
N VAL A 24 -4.71 -3.04 -0.86
CA VAL A 24 -5.48 -3.24 -2.09
C VAL A 24 -5.00 -4.50 -2.79
N ASN A 25 -5.88 -5.11 -3.58
CA ASN A 25 -5.53 -6.26 -4.41
C ASN A 25 -5.28 -5.79 -5.84
N TRP A 26 -4.05 -5.99 -6.32
CA TRP A 26 -3.65 -5.60 -7.66
C TRP A 26 -2.57 -6.54 -8.20
N GLN A 27 -2.66 -6.89 -9.49
CA GLN A 27 -1.76 -7.86 -10.12
C GLN A 27 -1.67 -9.21 -9.37
N ASN A 28 -2.83 -9.73 -8.95
CA ASN A 28 -2.97 -11.03 -8.27
C ASN A 28 -2.23 -11.13 -6.92
N ARG A 29 -2.00 -10.01 -6.23
CA ARG A 29 -1.44 -9.97 -4.88
C ARG A 29 -1.94 -8.76 -4.09
N SER A 30 -1.73 -8.78 -2.78
CA SER A 30 -2.03 -7.65 -1.91
C SER A 30 -0.85 -6.69 -1.80
N TRP A 31 -1.17 -5.41 -1.73
CA TRP A 31 -0.22 -4.30 -1.62
C TRP A 31 -0.65 -3.35 -0.52
N LEU A 32 0.27 -2.96 0.36
CA LEU A 32 0.06 -1.87 1.29
C LEU A 32 -0.07 -0.55 0.54
N VAL A 33 -0.96 0.31 1.03
CA VAL A 33 -1.12 1.69 0.61
C VAL A 33 -0.80 2.58 1.81
N PRO A 34 0.45 3.06 1.95
CA PRO A 34 0.86 3.85 3.11
C PRO A 34 0.10 5.18 3.21
N ALA A 35 -0.17 5.82 2.06
CA ALA A 35 -0.85 7.10 2.03
C ALA A 35 -1.66 7.26 0.74
N TRP A 36 -2.78 7.98 0.87
CA TRP A 36 -3.67 8.38 -0.21
C TRP A 36 -3.57 9.88 -0.47
N VAL A 37 -3.77 10.29 -1.71
CA VAL A 37 -3.97 11.68 -2.14
C VAL A 37 -5.40 11.84 -2.62
N ASP A 38 -6.16 12.70 -1.96
CA ASP A 38 -7.50 13.08 -2.38
C ASP A 38 -7.44 14.05 -3.58
N VAL A 39 -8.23 13.76 -4.61
CA VAL A 39 -8.43 14.61 -5.79
C VAL A 39 -9.87 15.10 -5.74
N ALA A 40 -10.07 16.18 -4.98
CA ALA A 40 -11.38 16.65 -4.53
C ALA A 40 -12.34 16.99 -5.68
N ASP A 41 -11.83 17.57 -6.77
CA ASP A 41 -12.59 17.91 -7.97
C ASP A 41 -13.17 16.69 -8.69
N LYS A 42 -12.58 15.51 -8.47
CA LYS A 42 -12.97 14.24 -9.10
C LYS A 42 -13.63 13.26 -8.14
N GLY A 43 -13.62 13.54 -6.84
CA GLY A 43 -14.13 12.64 -5.81
C GLY A 43 -13.40 11.28 -5.81
N ILE A 44 -12.10 11.27 -6.10
CA ILE A 44 -11.27 10.06 -6.11
C ILE A 44 -10.06 10.20 -5.18
N ARG A 45 -9.51 9.06 -4.76
CA ARG A 45 -8.23 8.93 -4.07
C ARG A 45 -7.23 8.21 -4.96
N LEU A 46 -5.99 8.68 -4.93
CA LEU A 46 -4.85 8.05 -5.60
C LEU A 46 -3.89 7.53 -4.54
N PRO A 47 -3.45 6.26 -4.60
CA PRO A 47 -2.39 5.78 -3.71
C PRO A 47 -1.08 6.49 -4.09
N THR A 48 -0.35 6.99 -3.09
CA THR A 48 0.95 7.63 -3.31
C THR A 48 2.00 6.63 -3.79
N ARG A 49 1.96 5.42 -3.23
CA ARG A 49 2.78 4.27 -3.59
C ARG A 49 2.14 2.97 -3.11
N LEU A 50 2.60 1.87 -3.68
CA LEU A 50 2.29 0.53 -3.23
C LEU A 50 3.54 -0.15 -2.70
N ILE A 51 3.40 -0.87 -1.59
CA ILE A 51 4.49 -1.64 -0.99
C ILE A 51 4.04 -3.07 -0.77
N ALA A 52 4.86 -4.02 -1.21
CA ALA A 52 4.62 -5.42 -0.93
C ALA A 52 5.96 -6.17 -0.77
N PRO A 53 5.97 -7.38 -0.17
CA PRO A 53 7.20 -8.14 -0.03
C PRO A 53 7.79 -8.48 -1.39
N ARG A 54 9.11 -8.44 -1.56
CA ARG A 54 9.71 -8.86 -2.81
C ARG A 54 9.70 -10.39 -2.90
N PHE A 55 9.19 -10.94 -4.00
CA PHE A 55 9.29 -12.36 -4.31
C PHE A 55 10.39 -12.58 -5.36
N VAL A 56 11.14 -13.67 -5.23
CA VAL A 56 12.14 -14.05 -6.23
C VAL A 56 11.46 -14.42 -7.55
N SER A 57 12.11 -14.13 -8.67
CA SER A 57 11.57 -14.47 -10.00
C SER A 57 11.26 -15.97 -10.09
N GLY A 58 10.10 -16.31 -10.66
CA GLY A 58 9.62 -17.69 -10.77
C GLY A 58 8.80 -18.18 -9.57
N HIS A 59 8.67 -17.39 -8.49
CA HIS A 59 7.70 -17.65 -7.43
C HIS A 59 6.45 -16.80 -7.60
N THR A 60 5.29 -17.45 -7.61
CA THR A 60 4.00 -16.75 -7.60
C THR A 60 3.71 -16.29 -6.17
N PRO A 61 3.49 -14.98 -5.94
CA PRO A 61 3.09 -14.50 -4.63
C PRO A 61 1.76 -15.18 -4.22
N PRO A 62 1.63 -15.63 -2.96
CA PRO A 62 0.35 -16.10 -2.45
C PRO A 62 -0.73 -15.01 -2.64
N PRO A 63 -1.94 -15.39 -3.08
CA PRO A 63 -3.04 -14.44 -3.13
C PRO A 63 -3.44 -14.07 -1.70
N GLY A 64 -3.82 -12.80 -1.50
CA GLY A 64 -4.36 -12.33 -0.23
C GLY A 64 -3.37 -11.63 0.71
N PRO A 65 -3.90 -11.08 1.82
CA PRO A 65 -3.16 -10.21 2.73
C PRO A 65 -2.16 -10.94 3.62
N GLU A 66 -2.16 -12.28 3.65
CA GLU A 66 -1.28 -13.09 4.48
C GLU A 66 0.20 -12.81 4.19
N THR A 67 0.51 -12.41 2.96
CA THR A 67 1.87 -12.00 2.59
C THR A 67 2.30 -10.71 3.27
N LEU A 68 1.38 -9.80 3.55
CA LEU A 68 1.65 -8.51 4.21
C LEU A 68 2.01 -8.69 5.69
N GLU A 69 1.62 -9.80 6.30
CA GLU A 69 1.95 -10.15 7.68
C GLU A 69 3.46 -10.24 7.94
N ILE A 70 4.27 -10.46 6.90
CA ILE A 70 5.73 -10.42 7.02
C ILE A 70 6.23 -9.07 7.56
N PHE A 71 5.52 -7.98 7.28
CA PHE A 71 5.87 -6.65 7.77
C PHE A 71 5.68 -6.49 9.28
N LYS A 72 4.92 -7.37 9.95
CA LYS A 72 4.89 -7.44 11.42
C LYS A 72 6.24 -7.83 12.01
N ARG A 73 7.06 -8.58 11.25
CA ARG A 73 8.39 -9.01 11.65
C ARG A 73 9.48 -8.08 11.14
N LEU A 74 9.37 -7.64 9.87
CA LEU A 74 10.39 -6.83 9.21
C LEU A 74 10.48 -5.40 9.78
N ARG A 75 9.40 -4.88 10.40
CA ARG A 75 9.22 -3.48 10.84
C ARG A 75 9.59 -2.48 9.74
N LEU A 76 8.58 -1.95 9.07
CA LEU A 76 8.81 -0.88 8.10
C LEU A 76 9.22 0.41 8.84
N PRO A 77 10.18 1.18 8.29
CA PRO A 77 10.52 2.48 8.84
C PRO A 77 9.43 3.51 8.51
N GLU A 78 9.30 4.57 9.32
CA GLU A 78 8.29 5.62 9.13
C GLU A 78 8.40 6.32 7.76
N ILE A 79 9.58 6.32 7.17
CA ILE A 79 9.86 6.94 5.87
C ILE A 79 9.05 6.31 4.72
N VAL A 80 8.45 5.12 4.91
CA VAL A 80 7.54 4.53 3.92
C VAL A 80 6.32 5.39 3.61
N PHE A 81 5.92 6.26 4.54
CA PHE A 81 4.80 7.19 4.38
C PHE A 81 5.16 8.46 3.60
N ASP A 82 6.45 8.77 3.44
CA ASP A 82 6.88 9.96 2.71
C ASP A 82 7.02 9.65 1.21
N ALA A 83 6.02 10.06 0.43
CA ALA A 83 5.97 9.90 -1.01
C ALA A 83 7.05 10.71 -1.77
N ASN A 84 7.75 11.63 -1.10
CA ASN A 84 8.83 12.41 -1.69
C ASN A 84 10.21 11.81 -1.40
N HIS A 85 10.28 10.79 -0.55
CA HIS A 85 11.54 10.15 -0.19
C HIS A 85 11.72 8.82 -0.93
N SER A 86 12.92 8.59 -1.45
CA SER A 86 13.28 7.31 -2.07
C SER A 86 13.58 6.25 -1.02
N LEU A 87 13.10 5.03 -1.24
CA LEU A 87 13.26 3.91 -0.32
C LEU A 87 14.35 2.94 -0.78
N ASP A 88 15.44 3.46 -1.34
CA ASP A 88 16.49 2.68 -2.00
C ASP A 88 17.05 1.54 -1.12
N GLN A 89 17.15 1.78 0.18
CA GLN A 89 17.65 0.81 1.16
C GLN A 89 16.70 -0.38 1.38
N LEU A 90 15.42 -0.23 1.07
CA LEU A 90 14.40 -1.27 1.26
C LEU A 90 14.16 -2.09 -0.01
N VAL A 91 14.54 -1.59 -1.19
CA VAL A 91 14.38 -2.27 -2.49
C VAL A 91 14.89 -3.73 -2.52
N PRO A 92 15.95 -4.12 -1.77
CA PRO A 92 16.35 -5.53 -1.69
C PRO A 92 15.30 -6.44 -1.04
N LEU A 93 14.45 -5.90 -0.16
CA LEU A 93 13.50 -6.64 0.69
C LEU A 93 12.04 -6.47 0.24
N ILE A 94 11.72 -5.31 -0.33
CA ILE A 94 10.35 -4.95 -0.70
C ILE A 94 10.27 -4.54 -2.16
N GLU A 95 9.11 -4.76 -2.73
CA GLU A 95 8.72 -4.23 -4.03
C GLU A 95 7.92 -2.95 -3.82
N ILE A 96 8.25 -1.93 -4.60
CA ILE A 96 7.69 -0.58 -4.47
C ILE A 96 7.21 -0.14 -5.84
N VAL A 97 5.96 0.28 -5.91
CA VAL A 97 5.40 0.93 -7.10
C VAL A 97 5.04 2.35 -6.74
N GLU A 98 5.87 3.29 -7.18
CA GLU A 98 5.66 4.72 -6.96
C GLU A 98 4.57 5.25 -7.89
N ARG A 99 3.65 6.06 -7.35
CA ARG A 99 2.59 6.75 -8.11
C ARG A 99 1.90 5.82 -9.13
N PRO A 100 1.39 4.66 -8.69
CA PRO A 100 0.79 3.71 -9.62
C PRO A 100 -0.41 4.37 -10.32
N ALA A 101 -0.67 3.97 -11.57
CA ALA A 101 -1.81 4.49 -12.33
C ALA A 101 -3.15 3.88 -11.87
N LEU A 102 -3.46 4.00 -10.58
CA LEU A 102 -4.62 3.44 -9.89
C LEU A 102 -5.43 4.54 -9.20
N PHE A 103 -6.72 4.31 -9.04
CA PHE A 103 -7.58 5.22 -8.28
C PHE A 103 -8.69 4.45 -7.56
N MET A 104 -9.21 5.01 -6.48
CA MET A 104 -10.39 4.56 -5.76
C MET A 104 -11.40 5.71 -5.72
N ARG A 105 -12.70 5.45 -5.85
CA ARG A 105 -13.71 6.48 -5.61
C ARG A 105 -13.76 6.79 -4.11
N SER A 106 -13.70 8.07 -3.75
CA SER A 106 -13.97 8.48 -2.38
C SER A 106 -15.42 8.18 -2.09
N ILE A 107 -15.69 7.29 -1.13
CA ILE A 107 -16.98 7.24 -0.47
C ILE A 107 -17.02 8.50 0.41
N HIS A 108 -17.42 9.63 -0.18
CA HIS A 108 -18.01 10.68 0.64
C HIS A 108 -19.25 10.05 1.24
N ALA A 109 -19.15 9.55 2.47
CA ALA A 109 -20.34 9.34 3.27
C ALA A 109 -21.03 10.70 3.32
N LEU A 110 -22.13 10.84 2.59
CA LEU A 110 -23.11 11.89 2.84
C LEU A 110 -23.52 11.71 4.31
N VAL A 111 -22.87 12.43 5.20
CA VAL A 111 -23.44 12.73 6.51
C VAL A 111 -24.51 13.78 6.22
N ALA A 112 -25.71 13.28 5.93
CA ALA A 112 -26.94 14.06 5.93
C ALA A 112 -27.38 14.33 7.37
#